data_AF-A0A3C0J1F7-F1
#
_entry.id   AF-A0A3C0J1F7-F1
#
_cell.length_a   1.000
_cell.length_b   1.000
_cell.length_c   1.000
_cell.angle_alpha   90.00
_cell.angle_beta   90.00
_cell.angle_gamma   90.00
#
_symmetry.space_group_name_H-M   'P 1'
#
loop_
_entity.id
_entity.type
_entity.pdbx_description
1 polymer ?
#
loop_
_entity_poly.entity_id
_entity_poly.type
_entity_poly.pdbx_seq_one_letter_code
_entity_poly.pdbx_strand_id
1 'polypeptide(L)'
;MINARVARVARVTLEAPGIQELVVAVDDGAECAAVCYPPLTGPVYPGDWVIVNTTAVDLDLGSGGRHFVIWAVGRDSRRGRTRGHIMKMR
;
A
#
# COMPACT_ATOMS: atom_id res chain seq x y z
N MET A 1 -3.33 15.44 -7.63
CA MET A 1 -4.17 14.27 -7.97
C MET A 1 -3.44 13.02 -7.50
N ILE A 2 -4.15 12.01 -7.01
CA ILE A 2 -3.54 10.72 -6.63
C ILE A 2 -3.47 9.79 -7.86
N ASN A 3 -2.33 9.13 -8.06
CA ASN A 3 -2.11 8.09 -9.04
C ASN A 3 -2.23 6.77 -8.31
N ALA A 4 -3.26 6.00 -8.65
CA ALA A 4 -3.52 4.69 -8.08
C ALA A 4 -3.29 3.63 -9.16
N ARG A 5 -2.50 2.61 -8.85
CA ARG A 5 -2.22 1.48 -9.76
C ARG A 5 -2.52 0.15 -9.06
N VAL A 6 -2.91 -0.85 -9.83
CA VAL A 6 -2.99 -2.22 -9.33
C VAL A 6 -1.57 -2.78 -9.30
N ALA A 7 -1.29 -3.57 -8.27
CA ALA A 7 -0.03 -4.26 -8.13
C ALA A 7 -0.23 -5.61 -7.45
N ARG A 8 0.62 -6.58 -7.78
CA ARG A 8 0.67 -7.88 -7.12
C ARG A 8 1.78 -7.89 -6.08
N VAL A 9 1.50 -8.37 -4.88
CA VAL A 9 2.53 -8.56 -3.86
C VAL A 9 3.45 -9.70 -4.29
N ALA A 10 4.74 -9.39 -4.46
CA ALA A 10 5.76 -10.36 -4.83
C ALA A 10 6.42 -10.97 -3.59
N ARG A 11 6.78 -10.13 -2.60
CA ARG A 11 7.36 -10.58 -1.33
C ARG A 11 7.12 -9.57 -0.20
N VAL A 12 7.13 -10.07 1.03
CA VAL A 12 7.16 -9.26 2.27
C VAL A 12 8.61 -9.24 2.75
N THR A 13 9.21 -8.06 2.83
CA THR A 13 10.62 -7.89 3.25
C THR A 13 10.75 -7.58 4.74
N LEU A 14 9.70 -7.02 5.34
CA LEU A 14 9.60 -6.77 6.77
C LEU A 14 8.15 -6.92 7.20
N GLU A 15 7.92 -7.57 8.33
CA GLU A 15 6.61 -7.67 8.97
C GLU A 15 6.71 -7.31 10.45
N ALA A 16 5.96 -6.30 10.84
CA ALA A 16 5.80 -5.85 12.21
C ALA A 16 4.32 -5.52 12.48
N PRO A 17 3.88 -5.45 13.75
CA PRO A 17 2.46 -5.24 14.08
C PRO A 17 1.82 -4.00 13.44
N GLY A 18 2.61 -2.96 13.18
CA GLY A 18 2.14 -1.69 12.61
C GLY A 18 2.40 -1.53 11.12
N ILE A 19 3.32 -2.29 10.52
CA ILE A 19 3.87 -2.00 9.19
C ILE A 19 4.36 -3.28 8.50
N GLN A 20 4.16 -3.36 7.20
CA GLN A 20 4.84 -4.30 6.32
C GLN A 20 5.60 -3.52 5.24
N GLU A 21 6.86 -3.86 5.02
CA GLU A 21 7.57 -3.48 3.80
C GLU A 21 7.42 -4.61 2.79
N LEU A 22 7.17 -4.22 1.54
CA LEU A 22 6.80 -5.11 0.46
C LEU A 22 7.65 -4.84 -0.78
N VAL A 23 7.76 -5.85 -1.61
CA VAL A 23 8.01 -5.66 -3.04
C VAL A 23 6.75 -6.06 -3.78
N VAL A 24 6.29 -5.15 -4.65
CA VAL A 24 5.08 -5.33 -5.46
C VAL A 24 5.46 -5.20 -6.93
N ALA A 25 4.78 -5.97 -7.78
CA ALA A 25 4.87 -5.83 -9.24
C ALA A 25 3.66 -5.04 -9.73
N VAL A 26 3.88 -3.85 -10.28
CA VAL A 26 2.83 -3.05 -10.93
C VAL A 26 2.49 -3.64 -12.31
N ASP A 27 1.42 -3.16 -12.95
CA ASP A 27 0.82 -3.76 -14.17
C ASP A 27 1.79 -4.01 -15.34
N ASP A 28 2.91 -3.29 -15.42
CA ASP A 28 3.97 -3.45 -16.44
C ASP A 28 5.03 -4.51 -16.05
N GLY A 29 4.87 -5.15 -14.89
CA GLY A 29 5.77 -6.15 -14.35
C GLY A 29 6.95 -5.59 -13.54
N ALA A 30 7.11 -4.27 -13.44
CA ALA A 30 8.20 -3.67 -12.67
C ALA A 30 8.05 -3.92 -11.17
N GLU A 31 9.09 -4.49 -10.55
CA GLU A 31 9.16 -4.63 -9.09
C GLU A 31 9.51 -3.30 -8.43
N CYS A 32 8.67 -2.87 -7.49
CA CYS A 32 8.81 -1.63 -6.76
C CYS A 32 8.68 -1.88 -5.26
N ALA A 33 9.36 -1.08 -4.44
CA ALA A 33 9.17 -1.10 -3.00
C ALA A 33 7.82 -0.49 -2.62
N ALA A 34 7.13 -1.08 -1.66
CA ALA A 34 5.89 -0.53 -1.13
C ALA A 34 5.80 -0.71 0.39
N VAL A 35 4.95 0.11 1.01
CA VAL A 35 4.63 0.03 2.43
C VAL A 35 3.14 -0.21 2.61
N CYS A 36 2.82 -1.18 3.46
CA CYS A 36 1.47 -1.45 3.93
C CYS A 36 1.41 -1.15 5.43
N TYR A 37 0.32 -0.54 5.88
CA TYR A 37 0.00 -0.44 7.30
C TYR A 37 -1.12 -1.43 7.59
N PRO A 38 -0.81 -2.66 8.09
CA PRO A 38 -1.84 -3.64 8.43
C PRO A 38 -2.97 -3.09 9.30
N PRO A 39 -2.76 -2.16 10.26
CA PRO A 39 -3.87 -1.53 10.96
C PRO A 39 -4.89 -0.83 10.05
N LEU A 40 -4.45 -0.22 8.94
CA LEU A 40 -5.27 0.54 8.00
C LEU A 40 -5.91 -0.31 6.90
N THR A 41 -5.16 -1.24 6.30
CA THR A 41 -5.57 -1.99 5.09
C THR A 41 -5.66 -3.50 5.33
N GLY A 42 -5.03 -3.99 6.40
CA GLY A 42 -4.84 -5.40 6.69
C GLY A 42 -3.51 -5.91 6.18
N PRO A 43 -2.97 -6.97 6.78
CA PRO A 43 -1.75 -7.57 6.26
C PRO A 43 -2.00 -8.06 4.84
N VAL A 44 -0.96 -8.08 4.02
CA VAL A 44 -0.98 -8.63 2.67
C VAL A 44 0.21 -9.56 2.48
N TYR A 45 0.05 -10.56 1.62
CA TYR A 45 1.01 -11.63 1.43
C TYR A 45 1.27 -11.89 -0.06
N PRO A 46 2.38 -12.58 -0.41
CA PRO A 46 2.70 -12.87 -1.80
C PRO A 46 1.53 -13.49 -2.55
N GLY A 47 1.23 -12.97 -3.74
CA GLY A 47 0.08 -13.38 -4.55
C GLY A 47 -1.15 -12.48 -4.39
N ASP A 48 -1.26 -11.71 -3.30
CA ASP A 48 -2.35 -10.76 -3.12
C ASP A 48 -2.28 -9.62 -4.14
N TRP A 49 -3.45 -9.15 -4.55
CA TRP A 49 -3.60 -7.95 -5.36
C TRP A 49 -3.88 -6.75 -4.46
N VAL A 50 -3.21 -5.64 -4.71
CA VAL A 50 -3.32 -4.40 -3.95
C VAL A 50 -3.44 -3.21 -4.89
N ILE A 51 -4.04 -2.13 -4.38
CA ILE A 51 -4.00 -0.81 -5.03
C ILE A 51 -2.94 0.00 -4.31
N VAL A 52 -1.98 0.54 -5.05
CA VAL A 52 -0.89 1.37 -4.53
C VAL A 52 -1.00 2.81 -5.02
N ASN A 53 -0.68 3.75 -4.13
CA ASN A 53 -0.44 5.15 -4.47
C ASN A 53 1.00 5.28 -4.99
N THR A 54 1.14 5.69 -6.24
CA THR A 54 2.44 5.94 -6.87
C THR A 54 2.85 7.40 -6.89
N THR A 55 1.93 8.33 -6.61
CA THR A 55 2.13 9.79 -6.72
C THR A 55 3.39 10.30 -6.05
N ALA A 56 3.68 9.82 -4.83
CA ALA A 56 4.85 10.31 -4.11
C ALA A 56 6.18 9.91 -4.76
N VAL A 57 6.21 8.77 -5.47
CA VAL A 57 7.36 8.34 -6.26
C VAL A 57 7.37 9.07 -7.61
N ASP A 58 6.23 9.13 -8.30
CA ASP A 58 6.10 9.75 -9.62
C ASP A 58 6.46 11.25 -9.60
N LEU A 59 6.19 11.94 -8.48
CA LEU A 59 6.42 13.37 -8.30
C LEU A 59 7.61 13.69 -7.39
N ASP A 60 8.41 12.69 -7.01
CA ASP A 60 9.58 12.82 -6.13
C ASP A 60 9.32 13.60 -4.82
N LEU A 61 8.25 13.24 -4.11
CA LEU A 61 7.80 13.92 -2.88
C LEU A 61 8.49 13.40 -1.61
N GLY A 62 9.56 12.62 -1.73
CA GLY A 62 10.33 12.11 -0.58
C GLY A 62 9.74 10.88 0.12
N SER A 63 9.09 9.95 -0.59
CA SER A 63 8.65 8.66 -0.01
C SER A 63 9.79 7.64 0.19
N GLY A 64 11.02 7.98 -0.21
CA GLY A 64 12.15 7.05 -0.23
C GLY A 64 11.96 5.93 -1.25
N GLY A 65 11.33 6.23 -2.39
CA GLY A 65 11.08 5.27 -3.48
C GLY A 65 10.00 4.23 -3.19
N ARG A 66 9.23 4.40 -2.10
CA ARG A 66 8.18 3.45 -1.70
C ARG A 66 6.81 3.93 -2.13
N HIS A 67 6.04 3.03 -2.72
CA HIS A 67 4.61 3.22 -2.93
C HIS A 67 3.82 2.92 -1.65
N PHE A 68 2.63 3.49 -1.52
CA PHE A 68 1.77 3.27 -0.36
C PHE A 68 0.57 2.39 -0.71
N VAL A 69 0.36 1.27 0.00
CA VAL A 69 -0.82 0.41 -0.20
C VAL A 69 -2.07 1.13 0.30
N ILE A 70 -2.97 1.46 -0.63
CA ILE A 70 -4.26 2.11 -0.36
C ILE A 70 -5.29 1.06 0.09
N TRP A 71 -5.34 -0.07 -0.60
CA TRP A 71 -6.33 -1.13 -0.37
C TRP A 71 -5.84 -2.48 -0.87
N ALA A 72 -6.37 -3.57 -0.30
CA ALA A 72 -6.18 -4.91 -0.85
C ALA A 72 -7.42 -5.32 -1.63
N VAL A 73 -7.23 -5.75 -2.88
CA VAL A 73 -8.29 -6.13 -3.81
C VAL A 73 -9.03 -7.37 -3.27
N GLY A 74 -10.34 -7.43 -3.50
CA GLY A 74 -11.21 -8.51 -3.02
C GLY A 74 -11.65 -8.36 -1.56
N ARG A 75 -11.27 -7.28 -0.88
CA ARG A 75 -11.83 -6.92 0.43
C ARG A 75 -13.00 -5.96 0.23
N ASP A 76 -14.19 -6.37 0.68
CA ASP A 76 -15.41 -5.55 0.60
C ASP A 76 -15.45 -4.46 1.68
N SER A 77 -14.83 -4.73 2.82
CA SER A 77 -14.73 -3.77 3.92
C SER A 77 -13.59 -4.11 4.84
N ARG A 78 -13.19 -3.11 5.63
CA ARG A 78 -12.27 -3.31 6.76
C ARG A 78 -12.82 -2.60 7.97
N ARG A 79 -12.98 -3.36 9.05
CA ARG A 79 -13.35 -2.84 10.36
C ARG A 79 -12.10 -2.85 11.22
N GLY A 80 -11.56 -1.66 11.51
CA GLY A 80 -10.40 -1.48 12.37
C GLY A 80 -10.71 -0.54 13.52
N ARG A 81 -10.22 -0.86 14.72
CA ARG A 81 -10.15 0.09 15.84
C ARG A 81 -8.81 0.81 15.75
N THR A 82 -8.68 1.75 14.83
CA THR A 82 -7.46 2.55 14.68
C THR A 82 -7.50 3.74 15.64
N ARG A 83 -6.44 3.99 16.42
CA ARG A 83 -6.31 5.18 17.28
C ARG A 83 -5.96 6.48 16.50
N GLY A 84 -6.16 6.52 15.18
CA GLY A 84 -5.82 7.65 14.31
C GLY A 84 -6.97 8.19 13.47
N HIS A 85 -7.25 9.49 13.59
CA HIS A 85 -8.17 10.26 12.73
C HIS A 85 -7.70 11.72 12.62
N ILE A 86 -7.56 12.26 11.40
CA ILE A 86 -8.29 13.47 11.00
C ILE A 86 -8.73 13.29 9.55
N MET A 87 -10.03 13.47 9.34
CA MET A 87 -10.66 13.75 8.07
C MET A 87 -11.29 15.13 8.19
N LYS A 88 -11.11 16.00 7.20
CA LYS A 88 -12.08 17.05 6.90
C LYS A 88 -12.00 17.41 5.43
N MET A 89 -13.15 17.34 4.78
CA MET A 89 -13.39 18.01 3.52
C MET A 89 -14.62 18.92 3.63
N ARG A 90 -14.40 20.17 3.23
CA ARG A 90 -15.01 20.77 2.04
C ARG A 90 -13.91 20.91 0.99
#